data_AF-A0A4Q2DJH7-F1
#
_entry.id   AF-A0A4Q2DJH7-F1
#
_cell.length_a   1.000
_cell.length_b   1.000
_cell.length_c   1.000
_cell.angle_alpha   90.00
_cell.angle_beta   90.00
_cell.angle_gamma   90.00
#
_symmetry.space_group_name_H-M   'P 1'
#
loop_
_entity.id
_entity.type
_entity.pdbx_description
1 polymer ?
#
loop_
_entity_poly.entity_id
_entity_poly.type
_entity_poly.pdbx_seq_one_letter_code
_entity_poly.pdbx_strand_id
1 'polypeptide(L)'
;MSNTPLAVQSQESHYKAVIFDIGGVVMRSPFIAIAEYEKAHGLPVDYINTSIVGYGSKGAWQKFERGEVDILSFYPAFGRELSDTVHGNECYRRYCEKKGIPCPPLPEKLNIDGRELFGAMMRESGTYDPHIREAILRIREAGKHRVIALTNNFAKIEVPPEELKFLGWDAGVVPTHLTDLFDDFCDSSTLGMRKPEPEFYLTACRRNNIKPSEAIFLDDIGL
;
A
#
# COMPACT_ATOMS: atom_id res chain seq x y z
N MET A 1 25.72 46.25 -21.77
CA MET A 1 25.61 45.33 -20.61
C MET A 1 24.90 44.08 -21.09
N SER A 2 25.66 43.02 -21.39
CA SER A 2 25.18 41.75 -21.94
C SER A 2 24.71 40.84 -20.80
N ASN A 3 23.42 40.51 -20.78
CA ASN A 3 22.83 39.60 -19.80
C ASN A 3 22.81 38.19 -20.41
N THR A 4 23.86 37.40 -20.15
CA THR A 4 23.90 35.99 -20.55
C THR A 4 23.21 35.17 -19.47
N PRO A 5 22.21 34.32 -19.79
CA PRO A 5 21.62 33.45 -18.79
C PRO A 5 22.66 32.43 -18.30
N LEU A 6 22.84 32.32 -16.99
CA LEU A 6 23.59 31.23 -16.36
C LEU A 6 22.91 29.91 -16.74
N ALA A 7 23.57 29.14 -17.60
CA ALA A 7 23.18 27.76 -17.85
C ALA A 7 23.25 26.99 -16.53
N VAL A 8 22.11 26.47 -16.07
CA VAL A 8 22.09 25.46 -15.02
C VAL A 8 22.80 24.24 -15.60
N GLN A 9 24.09 24.06 -15.26
CA GLN A 9 24.80 22.83 -15.56
C GLN A 9 24.10 21.71 -14.78
N SER A 10 23.28 20.93 -15.45
CA SER A 10 22.72 19.70 -14.90
C SER A 10 23.88 18.73 -14.70
N GLN A 11 24.33 18.58 -13.46
CA GLN A 11 25.25 17.51 -13.09
C GLN A 11 24.60 16.18 -13.50
N GLU A 12 25.27 15.37 -14.32
CA GLU A 12 24.73 14.06 -14.71
C GLU A 12 24.41 13.26 -13.44
N SER A 13 23.15 12.85 -13.33
CA SER A 13 22.68 12.05 -12.22
C SER A 13 23.45 10.73 -12.21
N HIS A 14 24.13 10.43 -11.10
CA HIS A 14 24.76 9.11 -10.92
C HIS A 14 23.72 7.99 -10.74
N TYR A 15 22.45 8.36 -10.53
CA TYR A 15 21.35 7.42 -10.44
C TYR A 15 20.99 6.89 -11.82
N LYS A 16 20.77 5.58 -11.90
CA LYS A 16 20.34 4.86 -13.11
C LYS A 16 18.89 4.42 -13.03
N ALA A 17 18.29 4.42 -11.84
CA ALA A 17 16.92 3.98 -11.64
C ALA A 17 16.19 4.77 -10.56
N VAL A 18 14.87 4.84 -10.72
CA VAL A 18 13.93 5.26 -9.68
C VAL A 18 12.99 4.09 -9.42
N ILE A 19 12.95 3.64 -8.17
CA ILE A 19 12.14 2.54 -7.68
C ILE A 19 10.99 3.14 -6.88
N PHE A 20 9.76 2.71 -7.17
CA PHE A 20 8.55 3.18 -6.52
C PHE A 20 7.87 2.03 -5.78
N ASP A 21 7.42 2.28 -4.54
CA ASP A 21 6.30 1.52 -4.01
C ASP A 21 5.02 1.81 -4.80
N ILE A 22 4.03 0.92 -4.71
CA ILE A 22 2.75 1.07 -5.39
C ILE A 22 1.70 1.63 -4.45
N GLY A 23 1.31 0.90 -3.40
CA GLY A 23 0.26 1.35 -2.48
C GLY A 23 0.75 2.52 -1.64
N GLY A 24 0.00 3.63 -1.62
CA GLY A 24 0.36 4.83 -0.87
C GLY A 24 1.38 5.76 -1.54
N VAL A 25 2.06 5.31 -2.59
CA VAL A 25 2.96 6.13 -3.41
C VAL A 25 2.40 6.36 -4.80
N VAL A 26 2.34 5.33 -5.65
CA VAL A 26 1.84 5.45 -7.04
C VAL A 26 0.32 5.42 -7.07
N MET A 27 -0.25 4.53 -6.27
CA MET A 27 -1.68 4.39 -6.04
C MET A 27 -2.02 4.95 -4.67
N ARG A 28 -3.25 5.45 -4.51
CA ARG A 28 -3.72 5.95 -3.21
C ARG A 28 -3.70 4.83 -2.17
N SER A 29 -3.46 5.20 -0.91
CA SER A 29 -3.40 4.22 0.18
C SER A 29 -4.78 3.63 0.48
N PRO A 30 -4.91 2.31 0.64
CA PRO A 30 -6.16 1.68 1.08
C PRO A 30 -6.64 2.19 2.44
N PHE A 31 -5.74 2.74 3.28
CA PHE A 31 -6.09 3.30 4.59
C PHE A 31 -6.92 4.57 4.50
N ILE A 32 -6.97 5.25 3.34
CA ILE A 32 -7.88 6.37 3.12
C ILE A 32 -9.34 5.92 3.25
N ALA A 33 -9.68 4.74 2.71
CA ALA A 33 -11.02 4.18 2.84
C ALA A 33 -11.39 3.87 4.29
N ILE A 34 -10.42 3.43 5.10
CA ILE A 34 -10.61 3.21 6.54
C ILE A 34 -10.89 4.54 7.25
N ALA A 35 -10.10 5.58 6.97
CA ALA A 35 -10.30 6.89 7.59
C ALA A 35 -11.68 7.50 7.26
N GLU A 36 -12.14 7.36 6.02
CA GLU A 36 -13.49 7.79 5.64
C GLU A 36 -14.58 6.92 6.29
N TYR A 37 -14.36 5.61 6.41
CA TYR A 37 -15.25 4.72 7.14
C TYR A 37 -15.37 5.13 8.62
N GLU A 38 -14.24 5.34 9.29
CA GLU A 38 -14.19 5.76 10.70
C GLU A 38 -14.97 7.05 10.90
N LYS A 39 -14.72 8.06 10.07
CA LYS A 39 -15.42 9.33 10.09
C LYS A 39 -16.94 9.18 9.87
N ALA A 40 -17.35 8.37 8.89
CA ALA A 40 -18.76 8.15 8.58
C ALA A 40 -19.52 7.43 9.72
N HIS A 41 -18.82 6.64 10.53
CA HIS A 41 -19.40 5.86 11.63
C HIS A 41 -19.13 6.48 13.02
N GLY A 42 -18.53 7.67 13.08
CA GLY A 42 -18.21 8.35 14.33
C GLY A 42 -17.16 7.63 15.18
N LEU A 43 -16.28 6.85 14.54
CA LEU A 43 -15.16 6.19 15.21
C LEU A 43 -14.01 7.18 15.42
N PRO A 44 -13.23 7.02 16.50
CA PRO A 44 -11.96 7.73 16.64
C PRO A 44 -11.04 7.46 15.45
N VAL A 45 -10.28 8.48 15.03
CA VAL A 45 -9.26 8.33 13.98
C VAL A 45 -8.26 7.25 14.38
N ASP A 46 -7.92 6.36 13.44
CA ASP A 46 -7.07 5.17 13.59
C ASP A 46 -7.65 4.02 14.42
N TYR A 47 -8.91 4.09 14.85
CA TYR A 47 -9.53 3.03 15.65
C TYR A 47 -9.45 1.65 14.97
N ILE A 48 -9.81 1.56 13.68
CA ILE A 48 -9.77 0.31 12.92
C ILE A 48 -8.32 -0.12 12.69
N ASN A 49 -7.44 0.80 12.29
CA ASN A 49 -6.03 0.49 12.06
C ASN A 49 -5.35 -0.07 13.30
N THR A 50 -5.59 0.53 14.47
CA THR A 50 -5.04 0.04 15.75
C THR A 50 -5.58 -1.35 16.10
N SER A 51 -6.83 -1.65 15.76
CA SER A 51 -7.41 -2.99 15.93
C SER A 51 -6.75 -4.02 15.01
N ILE A 52 -6.54 -3.68 13.73
CA ILE A 52 -5.84 -4.55 12.76
C ILE A 52 -4.43 -4.89 13.25
N VAL A 53 -3.69 -3.89 13.72
CA VAL A 53 -2.34 -4.08 14.28
C VAL A 53 -2.39 -4.88 15.59
N GLY A 54 -3.41 -4.66 16.41
CA GLY A 54 -3.62 -5.29 17.71
C GLY A 54 -3.71 -6.81 17.67
N TYR A 55 -4.36 -7.38 16.64
CA TYR A 55 -4.42 -8.83 16.43
C TYR A 55 -3.07 -9.45 16.04
N GLY A 56 -2.14 -8.64 15.51
CA GLY A 56 -0.81 -9.09 15.10
C GLY A 56 -0.85 -10.25 14.12
N SER A 57 0.11 -11.18 14.21
CA SER A 57 0.22 -12.29 13.25
C SER A 57 -0.99 -13.23 13.21
N LYS A 58 -1.87 -13.19 14.22
CA LYS A 58 -3.04 -14.08 14.34
C LYS A 58 -4.31 -13.50 13.71
N GLY A 59 -4.33 -12.22 13.36
CA GLY A 59 -5.49 -11.54 12.78
C GLY A 59 -5.84 -12.02 11.39
N ALA A 60 -7.11 -11.88 11.02
CA ALA A 60 -7.64 -12.22 9.71
C ALA A 60 -6.87 -11.51 8.59
N TRP A 61 -6.56 -10.22 8.78
CA TRP A 61 -5.77 -9.43 7.83
C TRP A 61 -4.40 -10.07 7.57
N GLN A 62 -3.62 -10.34 8.62
CA GLN A 62 -2.28 -10.88 8.47
C GLN A 62 -2.28 -12.33 7.96
N LYS A 63 -3.30 -13.12 8.31
CA LYS A 63 -3.49 -14.47 7.73
C LYS A 63 -3.79 -14.39 6.24
N PHE A 64 -4.64 -13.46 5.82
CA PHE A 64 -4.98 -13.24 4.42
C PHE A 64 -3.77 -12.76 3.61
N GLU A 65 -2.99 -11.82 4.14
CA GLU A 65 -1.73 -11.38 3.53
C GLU A 65 -0.73 -12.53 3.32
N ARG A 66 -0.73 -13.53 4.20
CA ARG A 66 0.12 -14.73 4.09
C ARG A 66 -0.49 -15.84 3.23
N GLY A 67 -1.69 -15.66 2.71
CA GLY A 67 -2.41 -16.68 1.94
C GLY A 67 -2.87 -17.88 2.79
N GLU A 68 -2.98 -17.72 4.12
CA GLU A 68 -3.45 -18.79 5.03
C GLU A 68 -4.97 -18.94 5.02
N VAL A 69 -5.69 -17.91 4.56
CA VAL A 69 -7.15 -17.91 4.40
C VAL A 69 -7.51 -17.34 3.03
N ASP A 70 -8.53 -17.91 2.39
CA ASP A 70 -9.09 -17.35 1.17
C ASP A 70 -9.97 -16.11 1.45
N ILE A 71 -10.28 -15.34 0.42
CA ILE A 71 -10.99 -14.06 0.58
C ILE A 71 -12.40 -14.22 1.17
N LEU A 72 -13.10 -15.31 0.82
CA LEU A 72 -14.48 -15.52 1.24
C LEU A 72 -14.54 -15.92 2.71
N SER A 73 -13.52 -16.66 3.17
CA SER A 73 -13.28 -16.93 4.59
C SER A 73 -12.75 -15.70 5.35
N PHE A 74 -11.98 -14.84 4.68
CA PHE A 74 -11.41 -13.62 5.25
C PHE A 74 -12.50 -12.59 5.62
N TYR A 75 -13.46 -12.31 4.74
CA TYR A 75 -14.48 -11.29 5.00
C TYR A 75 -15.23 -11.41 6.33
N PRO A 76 -15.86 -12.55 6.67
CA PRO A 76 -16.54 -12.69 7.96
C PRO A 76 -15.57 -12.69 9.14
N ALA A 77 -14.33 -13.14 8.95
CA ALA A 77 -13.32 -13.08 10.00
C ALA A 77 -12.88 -11.65 10.29
N PHE A 78 -12.60 -10.88 9.24
CA PHE A 78 -12.22 -9.47 9.31
C PHE A 78 -13.32 -8.61 9.93
N GLY A 79 -14.56 -8.75 9.46
CA GLY A 79 -15.70 -8.02 10.01
C GLY A 79 -15.93 -8.33 11.49
N ARG A 80 -15.86 -9.59 11.89
CA ARG A 80 -15.98 -10.01 13.30
C ARG A 80 -14.88 -9.42 14.18
N GLU A 81 -13.63 -9.51 13.74
CA GLU A 81 -12.48 -8.99 14.47
C GLU A 81 -12.57 -7.47 14.67
N LEU A 82 -12.96 -6.73 13.62
CA LEU A 82 -13.12 -5.27 13.73
C LEU A 82 -14.36 -4.86 14.53
N SER A 83 -15.36 -5.76 14.64
CA SER A 83 -16.56 -5.53 15.45
C SER A 83 -16.34 -5.84 16.93
N ASP A 84 -15.23 -6.46 17.32
CA ASP A 84 -14.89 -6.75 18.72
C ASP A 84 -14.47 -5.46 19.44
N THR A 85 -15.45 -4.81 20.07
CA THR A 85 -15.22 -3.58 20.85
C THR A 85 -14.41 -3.82 22.11
N VAL A 86 -14.30 -5.05 22.63
CA VAL A 86 -13.43 -5.32 23.79
C VAL A 86 -11.98 -5.22 23.35
N HIS A 87 -11.61 -5.94 22.28
CA HIS A 87 -10.26 -5.90 21.73
C HIS A 87 -9.91 -4.53 21.16
N GLY A 88 -10.75 -3.99 20.28
CA GLY A 88 -10.51 -2.71 19.62
C GLY A 88 -10.34 -1.55 20.60
N ASN A 89 -11.18 -1.49 21.65
CA ASN A 89 -11.05 -0.45 22.67
C ASN A 89 -9.77 -0.59 23.50
N GLU A 90 -9.33 -1.82 23.78
CA GLU A 90 -8.04 -2.04 24.48
C GLU A 90 -6.86 -1.58 23.61
N CYS A 91 -6.85 -1.95 22.33
CA CYS A 91 -5.83 -1.52 21.38
C CYS A 91 -5.78 0.00 21.24
N TYR A 92 -6.94 0.65 21.14
CA TYR A 92 -7.00 2.11 21.00
C TYR A 92 -6.56 2.85 22.27
N ARG A 93 -6.88 2.34 23.47
CA ARG A 93 -6.36 2.91 24.72
C ARG A 93 -4.84 2.86 24.77
N ARG A 94 -4.25 1.71 24.43
CA ARG A 94 -2.78 1.56 24.34
C ARG A 94 -2.16 2.49 23.30
N TYR A 95 -2.83 2.69 22.16
CA TYR A 95 -2.42 3.66 21.15
C TYR A 95 -2.40 5.09 21.72
N CYS A 96 -3.47 5.49 22.40
CA CYS A 96 -3.57 6.80 23.05
C CYS A 96 -2.46 7.01 24.09
N GLU A 97 -2.24 6.03 24.96
CA GLU A 97 -1.16 6.04 25.96
C GLU A 97 0.22 6.19 25.31
N LYS A 98 0.52 5.38 24.28
CA LYS A 98 1.80 5.43 23.56
C LYS A 98 2.04 6.77 22.87
N LYS A 99 0.98 7.41 22.37
CA LYS A 99 1.05 8.72 21.70
C LYS A 99 0.96 9.90 22.69
N GLY A 100 0.66 9.66 23.96
CA GLY A 100 0.44 10.71 24.95
C GLY A 100 -0.78 11.59 24.65
N ILE A 101 -1.80 11.02 24.02
CA ILE A 101 -3.04 11.76 23.65
C ILE A 101 -4.21 11.34 24.55
N PRO A 102 -5.18 12.23 24.81
CA PRO A 102 -6.39 11.87 25.54
C PRO A 102 -7.18 10.80 24.79
N CYS A 103 -7.62 9.76 25.51
CA CYS A 103 -8.49 8.74 24.94
C CYS A 103 -9.94 9.27 24.86
N PRO A 104 -10.55 9.39 23.66
CA PRO A 104 -11.94 9.82 23.51
C PRO A 104 -12.92 8.73 23.98
N PRO A 105 -14.23 9.02 24.05
CA PRO A 105 -15.25 7.99 24.18
C PRO A 105 -15.11 6.94 23.08
N LEU A 106 -15.21 5.67 23.47
CA LEU A 106 -14.99 4.53 22.59
C LEU A 106 -16.32 3.79 22.33
N PRO A 107 -16.46 3.11 21.17
CA PRO A 107 -17.71 2.46 20.82
C PRO A 107 -18.04 1.30 21.77
N GLU A 108 -19.31 1.20 22.16
CA GLU A 108 -19.82 0.07 22.94
C GLU A 108 -20.16 -1.14 22.05
N LYS A 109 -20.64 -0.87 20.84
CA LYS A 109 -21.04 -1.87 19.85
C LYS A 109 -20.62 -1.43 18.45
N LEU A 110 -20.20 -2.38 17.63
CA LEU A 110 -19.90 -2.20 16.23
C LEU A 110 -20.42 -3.39 15.43
N ASN A 111 -20.72 -3.14 14.16
CA ASN A 111 -21.05 -4.17 13.19
C ASN A 111 -20.43 -3.77 11.85
N ILE A 112 -19.17 -4.16 11.67
CA ILE A 112 -18.39 -3.85 10.48
C ILE A 112 -18.59 -4.98 9.48
N ASP A 113 -19.11 -4.64 8.30
CA ASP A 113 -19.12 -5.55 7.16
C ASP A 113 -17.71 -5.63 6.58
N GLY A 114 -17.05 -6.77 6.83
CA GLY A 114 -15.67 -6.99 6.38
C GLY A 114 -15.51 -7.01 4.86
N ARG A 115 -16.54 -7.44 4.12
CA ARG A 115 -16.51 -7.45 2.65
C ARG A 115 -16.63 -6.03 2.12
N GLU A 116 -17.56 -5.24 2.64
CA GLU A 116 -17.73 -3.85 2.20
C GLU A 116 -16.54 -2.97 2.56
N LEU A 117 -16.02 -3.08 3.79
CA LEU A 117 -14.84 -2.31 4.20
C LEU A 117 -13.61 -2.68 3.35
N PHE A 118 -13.32 -3.98 3.20
CA PHE A 118 -12.19 -4.40 2.37
C PHE A 118 -12.38 -4.02 0.90
N GLY A 119 -13.59 -4.18 0.36
CA GLY A 119 -13.89 -3.75 -1.00
C GLY A 119 -13.70 -2.26 -1.21
N ALA A 120 -14.09 -1.42 -0.23
CA ALA A 120 -13.84 0.01 -0.27
C ALA A 120 -12.33 0.33 -0.28
N MET A 121 -11.54 -0.37 0.55
CA MET A 121 -10.08 -0.25 0.56
C MET A 121 -9.47 -0.58 -0.81
N MET A 122 -9.90 -1.68 -1.43
CA MET A 122 -9.35 -2.11 -2.73
C MET A 122 -9.72 -1.12 -3.85
N ARG A 123 -10.98 -0.68 -3.90
CA ARG A 123 -11.43 0.32 -4.89
C ARG A 123 -10.69 1.65 -4.75
N GLU A 124 -10.46 2.10 -3.51
CA GLU A 124 -9.68 3.32 -3.23
C GLU A 124 -8.23 3.17 -3.74
N SER A 125 -7.62 2.02 -3.50
CA SER A 125 -6.27 1.69 -3.97
C SER A 125 -6.16 1.48 -5.50
N GLY A 126 -7.29 1.51 -6.22
CA GLY A 126 -7.33 1.50 -7.69
C GLY A 126 -7.12 2.88 -8.34
N THR A 127 -6.97 3.95 -7.54
CA THR A 127 -6.77 5.32 -8.04
C THR A 127 -5.31 5.76 -7.96
N TYR A 128 -4.78 6.35 -9.03
CA TYR A 128 -3.43 6.92 -9.03
C TYR A 128 -3.30 8.17 -8.16
N ASP A 129 -2.14 8.36 -7.53
CA ASP A 129 -1.70 9.70 -7.16
C ASP A 129 -1.34 10.47 -8.45
N PRO A 130 -1.98 11.63 -8.72
CA PRO A 130 -1.80 12.34 -9.97
C PRO A 130 -0.38 12.92 -10.12
N HIS A 131 0.27 13.29 -9.02
CA HIS A 131 1.61 13.88 -9.03
C HIS A 131 2.68 12.82 -9.25
N ILE A 132 2.57 11.68 -8.58
CA ILE A 132 3.51 10.57 -8.74
C ILE A 132 3.37 9.96 -10.13
N ARG A 133 2.14 9.77 -10.64
CA ARG A 133 1.91 9.30 -12.00
C ARG A 133 2.56 10.22 -13.04
N GLU A 134 2.35 11.53 -12.92
CA GLU A 134 2.96 12.51 -13.81
C GLU A 134 4.50 12.47 -13.72
N ALA A 135 5.06 12.32 -12.53
CA ALA A 135 6.51 12.18 -12.34
C ALA A 135 7.06 10.93 -13.05
N ILE A 136 6.39 9.77 -12.93
CA ILE A 136 6.76 8.54 -13.64
C ILE A 136 6.77 8.77 -15.15
N LEU A 137 5.71 9.37 -15.70
CA LEU A 137 5.61 9.63 -17.14
C LEU A 137 6.77 10.51 -17.64
N ARG A 138 7.12 11.57 -16.89
CA ARG A 138 8.26 12.44 -17.24
C ARG A 138 9.61 11.74 -17.14
N ILE A 139 9.81 10.89 -16.13
CA ILE A 139 11.05 10.12 -15.99
C ILE A 139 11.21 9.15 -17.17
N ARG A 140 10.13 8.49 -17.59
CA ARG A 140 10.11 7.60 -18.77
C ARG A 140 10.39 8.37 -20.06
N GLU A 141 9.71 9.50 -20.27
CA GLU A 141 9.90 10.33 -21.47
C GLU A 141 11.34 10.84 -21.60
N ALA A 142 11.99 11.17 -20.49
CA ALA A 142 13.39 11.57 -20.49
C ALA A 142 14.35 10.45 -20.94
N GLY A 143 13.96 9.17 -20.78
CA GLY A 143 14.72 8.01 -21.26
C GLY A 143 16.08 7.78 -20.58
N LYS A 144 16.34 8.45 -19.44
CA LYS A 144 17.64 8.41 -18.74
C LYS A 144 17.71 7.42 -17.59
N HIS A 145 16.57 7.06 -17.02
CA HIS A 145 16.50 6.21 -15.82
C HIS A 145 15.53 5.06 -16.05
N ARG A 146 15.83 3.89 -15.48
CA ARG A 146 14.88 2.80 -15.33
C ARG A 146 13.80 3.20 -14.32
N VAL A 147 12.54 2.92 -14.64
CA VAL A 147 11.42 3.09 -13.71
C VAL A 147 10.96 1.71 -13.26
N ILE A 148 11.09 1.41 -11.97
CA ILE A 148 10.86 0.07 -11.41
C ILE A 148 9.79 0.16 -10.34
N ALA A 149 8.87 -0.79 -10.31
CA ALA A 149 7.96 -0.98 -9.18
C ALA A 149 8.52 -2.03 -8.21
N LEU A 150 8.41 -1.78 -6.90
CA LEU A 150 8.75 -2.71 -5.84
C LEU A 150 7.66 -2.70 -4.75
N THR A 151 6.75 -3.68 -4.81
CA THR A 151 5.53 -3.68 -3.99
C THR A 151 5.36 -4.95 -3.17
N ASN A 152 4.85 -4.77 -1.95
CA ASN A 152 4.20 -5.85 -1.23
C ASN A 152 2.78 -6.00 -1.78
N ASN A 153 2.33 -7.22 -2.02
CA ASN A 153 1.02 -7.50 -2.57
C ASN A 153 0.43 -8.76 -1.95
N PHE A 154 -0.87 -8.96 -2.12
CA PHE A 154 -1.52 -10.21 -1.71
C PHE A 154 -1.02 -11.37 -2.56
N ALA A 155 -0.88 -12.55 -1.96
CA ALA A 155 -0.67 -13.79 -2.70
C ALA A 155 -1.77 -13.95 -3.76
N LYS A 156 -1.49 -14.66 -4.88
CA LYS A 156 -2.43 -14.81 -6.00
C LYS A 156 -3.84 -15.19 -5.50
N ILE A 157 -4.79 -14.30 -5.70
CA ILE A 157 -6.18 -14.46 -5.27
C ILE A 157 -6.98 -15.06 -6.43
N GLU A 158 -7.51 -16.27 -6.25
CA GLU A 158 -8.48 -16.87 -7.17
C GLU A 158 -9.88 -16.61 -6.65
N VAL A 159 -10.60 -15.71 -7.33
CA VAL A 159 -11.95 -15.29 -6.94
C VAL A 159 -12.90 -15.26 -8.15
N PRO A 160 -14.21 -15.42 -7.92
CA PRO A 160 -15.20 -15.32 -8.99
C PRO A 160 -15.15 -13.97 -9.71
N PRO A 161 -15.52 -13.90 -11.01
CA PRO A 161 -15.55 -12.65 -11.77
C PRO A 161 -16.41 -11.54 -11.13
N GLU A 162 -17.50 -11.89 -10.45
CA GLU A 162 -18.32 -10.89 -9.75
C GLU A 162 -17.55 -10.24 -8.59
N GLU A 163 -16.69 -11.01 -7.92
CA GLU A 163 -15.90 -10.55 -6.80
C GLU A 163 -14.75 -9.66 -7.28
N LEU A 164 -14.09 -10.01 -8.39
CA LEU A 164 -13.12 -9.13 -9.05
C LEU A 164 -13.73 -7.76 -9.35
N LYS A 165 -14.91 -7.74 -9.98
CA LYS A 165 -15.63 -6.50 -10.29
C LYS A 165 -15.98 -5.72 -9.03
N PHE A 166 -16.38 -6.38 -7.95
CA PHE A 166 -16.69 -5.73 -6.68
C PHE A 166 -15.46 -5.05 -6.06
N LEU A 167 -14.31 -5.71 -6.12
CA LEU A 167 -13.04 -5.18 -5.62
C LEU A 167 -12.45 -4.06 -6.47
N GLY A 168 -13.00 -3.84 -7.68
CA GLY A 168 -12.41 -2.91 -8.65
C GLY A 168 -11.17 -3.48 -9.34
N TRP A 169 -11.06 -4.81 -9.39
CA TRP A 169 -9.97 -5.52 -10.06
C TRP A 169 -10.46 -6.01 -11.42
N ASP A 170 -9.88 -5.48 -12.51
CA ASP A 170 -10.31 -5.87 -13.86
C ASP A 170 -9.84 -7.29 -14.23
N ALA A 171 -8.52 -7.51 -14.16
CA ALA A 171 -7.88 -8.77 -14.57
C ALA A 171 -7.03 -9.42 -13.46
N GLY A 172 -7.16 -8.91 -12.22
CA GLY A 172 -6.39 -9.34 -11.06
C GLY A 172 -6.03 -8.18 -10.14
N VAL A 173 -5.28 -8.49 -9.08
CA VAL A 173 -4.87 -7.53 -8.03
C VAL A 173 -4.02 -6.38 -8.59
N VAL A 174 -3.23 -6.65 -9.62
CA VAL A 174 -2.40 -5.66 -10.32
C VAL A 174 -2.98 -5.45 -11.72
N PRO A 175 -3.54 -4.27 -12.05
CA PRO A 175 -4.05 -4.01 -13.39
C PRO A 175 -2.92 -3.79 -14.41
N THR A 176 -3.15 -4.17 -15.66
CA THR A 176 -2.15 -4.04 -16.75
C THR A 176 -1.72 -2.60 -16.98
N HIS A 177 -2.66 -1.65 -16.91
CA HIS A 177 -2.35 -0.23 -17.08
C HIS A 177 -1.36 0.30 -16.03
N LEU A 178 -1.23 -0.38 -14.88
CA LEU A 178 -0.26 -0.04 -13.84
C LEU A 178 1.10 -0.63 -14.19
N THR A 179 1.16 -1.92 -14.59
CA THR A 179 2.43 -2.55 -14.97
C THR A 179 3.09 -1.87 -16.16
N ASP A 180 2.29 -1.34 -17.10
CA ASP A 180 2.77 -0.63 -18.30
C ASP A 180 3.53 0.67 -18.00
N LEU A 181 3.40 1.21 -16.77
CA LEU A 181 4.17 2.38 -16.33
C LEU A 181 5.62 2.06 -15.96
N PHE A 182 5.99 0.78 -15.87
CA PHE A 182 7.29 0.36 -15.34
C PHE A 182 8.08 -0.46 -16.36
N ASP A 183 9.40 -0.33 -16.30
CA ASP A 183 10.33 -1.15 -17.09
C ASP A 183 10.53 -2.54 -16.46
N ASP A 184 10.32 -2.64 -15.14
CA ASP A 184 10.27 -3.90 -14.40
C ASP A 184 9.29 -3.76 -13.22
N PHE A 185 8.59 -4.85 -12.91
CA PHE A 185 7.61 -4.92 -11.83
C PHE A 185 7.99 -6.04 -10.86
N CYS A 186 8.53 -5.66 -9.70
CA CYS A 186 8.95 -6.59 -8.66
C CYS A 186 7.84 -6.75 -7.62
N ASP A 187 7.03 -7.81 -7.78
CA ASP A 187 5.94 -8.17 -6.86
C ASP A 187 6.40 -9.24 -5.86
N SER A 188 6.18 -8.96 -4.57
CA SER A 188 6.46 -9.87 -3.45
C SER A 188 5.84 -11.27 -3.63
N SER A 189 4.61 -11.34 -4.13
CA SER A 189 3.84 -12.59 -4.31
C SER A 189 4.42 -13.48 -5.39
N THR A 190 5.10 -12.88 -6.38
CA THR A 190 5.74 -13.61 -7.48
C THR A 190 7.17 -14.01 -7.11
N LEU A 191 7.85 -13.19 -6.30
CA LEU A 191 9.25 -13.40 -5.96
C LEU A 191 9.49 -14.15 -4.65
N GLY A 192 8.44 -14.34 -3.83
CA GLY A 192 8.54 -15.03 -2.54
C GLY A 192 9.41 -14.27 -1.53
N MET A 193 9.50 -12.95 -1.68
CA MET A 193 10.27 -12.03 -0.83
C MET A 193 9.36 -10.84 -0.47
N ARG A 194 9.64 -10.11 0.60
CA ARG A 194 8.78 -9.00 1.02
C ARG A 194 9.58 -7.84 1.60
N LYS A 195 9.13 -6.59 1.42
CA LYS A 195 9.68 -5.47 2.19
C LYS A 195 9.34 -5.66 3.68
N PRO A 196 10.29 -5.47 4.62
CA PRO A 196 11.60 -4.83 4.43
C PRO A 196 12.82 -5.78 4.34
N GLU A 197 12.65 -7.02 3.88
CA GLU A 197 13.76 -7.97 3.71
C GLU A 197 14.83 -7.39 2.75
N PRO A 198 16.11 -7.29 3.15
CA PRO A 198 17.16 -6.72 2.30
C PRO A 198 17.28 -7.39 0.93
N GLU A 199 17.06 -8.71 0.88
CA GLU A 199 17.18 -9.50 -0.34
C GLU A 199 16.17 -9.09 -1.42
N PHE A 200 15.01 -8.55 -1.04
CA PHE A 200 14.01 -8.10 -2.00
C PHE A 200 14.51 -6.90 -2.80
N TYR A 201 15.08 -5.91 -2.11
CA TYR A 201 15.70 -4.72 -2.74
C TYR A 201 16.90 -5.10 -3.60
N LEU A 202 17.76 -5.99 -3.09
CA LEU A 202 18.95 -6.45 -3.81
C LEU A 202 18.57 -7.24 -5.06
N THR A 203 17.52 -8.05 -5.00
CA THR A 203 16.98 -8.78 -6.16
C THR A 203 16.47 -7.83 -7.23
N ALA A 204 15.71 -6.79 -6.86
CA ALA A 204 15.25 -5.77 -7.80
C ALA A 204 16.42 -5.05 -8.50
N CYS A 205 17.47 -4.71 -7.74
CA CYS A 205 18.70 -4.11 -8.29
C CYS A 205 19.42 -5.05 -9.27
N ARG A 206 19.60 -6.33 -8.89
CA ARG A 206 20.26 -7.34 -9.74
C ARG A 206 19.50 -7.59 -11.03
N ARG A 207 18.17 -7.73 -10.98
CA ARG A 207 17.30 -7.90 -12.16
C ARG A 207 17.44 -6.75 -13.16
N ASN A 208 17.66 -5.55 -12.65
CA ASN A 208 17.75 -4.33 -13.45
C ASN A 208 19.19 -3.90 -13.76
N ASN A 209 20.19 -4.73 -13.40
CA ASN A 209 21.61 -4.47 -13.61
C ASN A 209 22.08 -3.10 -13.07
N ILE A 210 21.60 -2.74 -11.87
CA ILE A 210 21.98 -1.52 -11.16
C ILE A 210 22.58 -1.86 -9.80
N LYS A 211 23.42 -0.98 -9.25
CA LYS A 211 23.84 -1.05 -7.85
C LYS A 211 22.81 -0.36 -6.95
N PRO A 212 22.67 -0.76 -5.67
CA PRO A 212 21.80 -0.04 -4.73
C PRO A 212 22.11 1.46 -4.63
N SER A 213 23.39 1.83 -4.70
CA SER A 213 23.84 3.24 -4.69
C SER A 213 23.49 4.02 -5.97
N GLU A 214 22.97 3.36 -7.00
CA GLU A 214 22.55 3.96 -8.27
C GLU A 214 21.01 4.06 -8.36
N ALA A 215 20.29 3.71 -7.28
CA ALA A 215 18.84 3.74 -7.23
C ALA A 215 18.35 4.81 -6.24
N ILE A 216 17.26 5.49 -6.60
CA ILE A 216 16.42 6.22 -5.67
C ILE A 216 15.21 5.33 -5.37
N PHE A 217 14.83 5.18 -4.10
CA PHE A 217 13.64 4.45 -3.70
C PHE A 217 12.64 5.40 -3.01
N LEU A 218 11.39 5.34 -3.44
CA LEU A 218 10.27 6.15 -2.94
C LEU A 218 9.22 5.21 -2.33
N ASP A 219 8.99 5.35 -1.02
CA ASP A 219 8.12 4.49 -0.21
C ASP A 219 7.42 5.36 0.85
N ASP A 220 6.14 5.11 1.11
CA ASP A 220 5.33 5.86 2.08
C ASP A 220 5.39 5.27 3.49
N ILE A 221 5.81 4.01 3.64
CA ILE A 221 5.84 3.30 4.92
C ILE A 221 7.10 3.64 5.72
N GLY A 222 8.08 4.34 5.14
CA GLY A 222 9.19 4.99 5.84
C GLY A 222 9.78 4.14 6.97
N LEU A 223 10.61 3.16 6.61
CA LEU A 223 11.31 2.26 7.54
C LEU A 223 11.89 2.94 8.78
#